data_AF-A0A2D0S663-F1
#
_entry.id   AF-A0A2D0S663-F1
#
_cell.length_a   1.000
_cell.length_b   1.000
_cell.length_c   1.000
_cell.angle_alpha   90.00
_cell.angle_beta   90.00
_cell.angle_gamma   90.00
#
_symmetry.space_group_name_H-M   'P 1'
#
loop_
_entity.id
_entity.type
_entity.pdbx_description
1 polymer ?
#
loop_
_entity_poly.entity_id
_entity_poly.type
_entity_poly.pdbx_seq_one_letter_code
_entity_poly.pdbx_strand_id
1 'polypeptide(L)'
;MNKAVTFSTFAKNAATAVIIMSLVCHTLSLNWTSDPVFQLDMAMDSVDDQYIDCENDMYNLTITTILPNELNSNKEFRTFWNMFNIPDYYERSIKVYTDTELYAELNNKVRSGRKSYKHNFNYKAFHFLLTRGIQIRKVNKCTDVFRRTGNHYVTKVLREMRFGQFASSSLTKNPNGFGNASCFKIKTCFGANISNISVFKHEKEVLIPPYEKFKITNIEKNSNEMNCEVLYTLESSGRCSEMNCKLLNRKKKMCCIC
;
A
#
# COMPACT_ATOMS: atom_id res chain seq x y z
N MET A 1 -71.65 -37.67 -20.57
CA MET A 1 -72.68 -37.08 -19.70
C MET A 1 -72.00 -36.25 -18.63
N ASN A 2 -72.43 -35.00 -18.52
CA ASN A 2 -72.36 -34.01 -17.43
C ASN A 2 -71.03 -33.66 -16.71
N LYS A 3 -70.78 -32.34 -16.77
CA LYS A 3 -69.94 -31.49 -15.92
C LYS A 3 -70.26 -31.65 -14.43
N ALA A 4 -69.25 -31.45 -13.57
CA ALA A 4 -69.35 -30.52 -12.43
C ALA A 4 -67.95 -30.09 -11.95
N VAL A 5 -67.75 -28.77 -11.95
CA VAL A 5 -66.77 -27.98 -11.19
C VAL A 5 -67.31 -27.95 -9.73
N THR A 6 -66.55 -27.99 -8.62
CA THR A 6 -65.85 -26.87 -7.97
C THR A 6 -65.21 -27.28 -6.63
N PHE A 7 -63.97 -26.83 -6.44
CA PHE A 7 -63.33 -26.17 -5.28
C PHE A 7 -63.56 -26.58 -3.80
N SER A 8 -62.39 -26.75 -3.19
CA SER A 8 -61.92 -26.18 -1.92
C SER A 8 -61.81 -27.12 -0.72
N THR A 9 -60.57 -27.22 -0.24
CA THR A 9 -60.10 -27.06 1.14
C THR A 9 -58.64 -27.48 1.08
N PHE A 10 -57.67 -26.60 0.81
CA PHE A 10 -57.04 -25.72 1.81
C PHE A 10 -57.07 -26.32 3.22
N ALA A 11 -55.88 -26.50 3.79
CA ALA A 11 -55.63 -26.99 5.14
C ALA A 11 -55.81 -28.51 5.34
N LYS A 12 -54.77 -29.26 4.97
CA LYS A 12 -54.07 -30.26 5.79
C LYS A 12 -53.06 -30.94 4.86
N ASN A 13 -51.82 -31.10 5.32
CA ASN A 13 -50.67 -31.73 4.65
C ASN A 13 -49.52 -30.79 4.24
N ALA A 14 -49.46 -29.58 4.78
CA ALA A 14 -48.24 -28.75 4.81
C ALA A 14 -47.30 -29.07 6.01
N ALA A 15 -47.53 -30.18 6.73
CA ALA A 15 -46.86 -30.46 8.00
C ALA A 15 -45.82 -31.59 7.95
N THR A 16 -45.60 -32.24 6.81
CA THR A 16 -44.68 -33.40 6.72
C THR A 16 -43.60 -33.31 5.64
N ALA A 17 -43.48 -32.16 4.96
CA ALA A 17 -42.36 -31.86 4.06
C ALA A 17 -41.38 -30.81 4.63
N VAL A 18 -41.41 -30.57 5.95
CA VAL A 18 -40.53 -29.59 6.64
C VAL A 18 -39.35 -30.25 7.37
N ILE A 19 -39.19 -31.58 7.28
CA ILE A 19 -38.15 -32.31 8.02
C ILE A 19 -37.23 -33.11 7.08
N ILE A 20 -36.76 -32.46 6.00
CA ILE A 20 -35.45 -32.74 5.37
C ILE A 20 -34.77 -31.40 5.06
N MET A 21 -34.74 -30.51 6.05
CA MET A 21 -34.02 -29.24 6.04
C MET A 21 -33.54 -28.90 7.46
N SER A 22 -33.04 -29.91 8.19
CA SER A 22 -32.64 -29.71 9.60
C SER A 22 -31.40 -30.46 10.07
N LEU A 23 -30.56 -31.06 9.20
CA LEU A 23 -29.33 -31.72 9.70
C LEU A 23 -28.14 -31.78 8.73
N VAL A 24 -27.91 -30.71 7.96
CA VAL A 24 -26.55 -30.30 7.59
C VAL A 24 -26.46 -28.77 7.75
N CYS A 25 -26.73 -28.29 8.95
CA CYS A 25 -26.21 -27.01 9.42
C CYS A 25 -24.79 -27.26 9.95
N HIS A 26 -23.91 -27.77 9.09
CA HIS A 26 -22.49 -27.46 9.24
C HIS A 26 -22.31 -26.12 8.57
N THR A 27 -22.18 -25.11 9.41
CA THR A 27 -21.94 -23.71 9.09
C THR A 27 -20.72 -23.60 8.17
N LEU A 28 -20.93 -23.74 6.86
CA LEU A 28 -20.17 -22.97 5.89
C LEU A 28 -20.72 -21.55 5.99
N SER A 29 -20.31 -20.86 7.05
CA SER A 29 -20.18 -19.41 7.01
C SER A 29 -19.22 -19.11 5.86
N LEU A 30 -19.77 -19.00 4.64
CA LEU A 30 -19.15 -18.18 3.61
C LEU A 30 -19.15 -16.77 4.18
N ASN A 31 -18.12 -16.46 4.98
CA ASN A 31 -17.78 -15.11 5.30
C ASN A 31 -17.48 -14.44 3.96
N TRP A 32 -18.48 -13.82 3.36
CA TRP A 32 -18.27 -12.75 2.40
C TRP A 32 -17.61 -11.63 3.18
N THR A 33 -16.30 -11.74 3.40
CA THR A 33 -15.48 -10.59 3.77
C THR A 33 -15.53 -9.68 2.57
N SER A 34 -16.33 -8.62 2.63
CA SER A 34 -16.24 -7.54 1.66
C SER A 34 -14.78 -7.13 1.56
N ASP A 35 -14.25 -7.03 0.35
CA ASP A 35 -12.87 -6.59 0.15
C ASP A 35 -12.63 -5.26 0.88
N PRO A 36 -11.49 -5.11 1.57
CA PRO A 36 -11.22 -3.90 2.32
C PRO A 36 -11.23 -2.69 1.40
N VAL A 37 -12.13 -1.75 1.68
CA VAL A 37 -12.23 -0.47 0.97
C VAL A 37 -11.29 0.54 1.62
N PHE A 38 -10.29 0.99 0.86
CA PHE A 38 -9.31 1.95 1.33
C PHE A 38 -9.79 3.39 1.12
N GLN A 39 -9.53 4.26 2.09
CA GLN A 39 -9.81 5.69 1.96
C GLN A 39 -8.63 6.41 1.29
N LEU A 40 -8.90 7.25 0.30
CA LEU A 40 -7.93 8.21 -0.21
C LEU A 40 -7.98 9.47 0.66
N ASP A 41 -7.03 9.59 1.58
CA ASP A 41 -6.91 10.72 2.50
C ASP A 41 -5.44 11.14 2.67
N MET A 42 -5.16 11.99 3.65
CA MET A 42 -3.81 12.47 3.96
C MET A 42 -2.96 11.44 4.74
N ALA A 43 -3.45 10.23 4.96
CA ALA A 43 -2.78 9.14 5.66
C ALA A 43 -2.12 9.56 6.98
N MET A 44 -2.89 10.17 7.87
CA MET A 44 -2.35 10.78 9.08
C MET A 44 -1.72 9.77 10.06
N ASP A 45 -1.99 8.47 9.95
CA ASP A 45 -1.37 7.44 10.80
C ASP A 45 -0.13 6.79 10.16
N SER A 46 0.28 7.26 8.98
CA SER A 46 1.46 6.79 8.24
C SER A 46 2.77 7.10 8.97
N VAL A 47 3.71 6.15 8.93
CA VAL A 47 5.13 6.42 9.19
C VAL A 47 5.71 7.11 7.95
N ASP A 48 5.91 8.41 8.04
CA ASP A 48 6.22 9.27 6.90
C ASP A 48 7.53 10.05 7.08
N ASP A 49 8.42 9.59 7.98
CA ASP A 49 9.65 10.27 8.34
C ASP A 49 10.56 10.49 7.12
N GLN A 50 10.95 11.75 6.89
CA GLN A 50 11.79 12.15 5.76
C GLN A 50 13.27 12.20 6.09
N TYR A 51 13.63 12.18 7.38
CA TYR A 51 15.00 12.28 7.87
C TYR A 51 15.77 13.53 7.43
N ILE A 52 15.07 14.66 7.30
CA ILE A 52 15.65 15.95 6.91
C ILE A 52 16.54 16.45 8.04
N ASP A 53 17.76 16.86 7.70
CA ASP A 53 18.78 17.40 8.62
C ASP A 53 19.26 16.38 9.68
N CYS A 54 19.12 15.07 9.41
CA CYS A 54 19.59 14.01 10.30
C CYS A 54 20.02 12.72 9.58
N GLU A 55 20.27 12.81 8.28
CA GLU A 55 20.60 11.68 7.42
C GLU A 55 21.79 10.89 7.95
N ASN A 56 22.88 11.58 8.29
CA ASN A 56 24.12 10.95 8.76
C ASN A 56 23.96 10.31 10.15
N ASP A 57 23.30 11.02 11.07
CA ASP A 57 23.07 10.52 12.43
C ASP A 57 22.13 9.31 12.42
N MET A 58 21.07 9.38 11.61
CA MET A 58 20.16 8.25 11.42
C MET A 58 20.84 7.09 10.70
N TYR A 59 21.72 7.33 9.74
CA TYR A 59 22.49 6.28 9.08
C TYR A 59 23.38 5.56 10.08
N ASN A 60 24.16 6.30 10.87
CA ASN A 60 25.04 5.74 11.89
C ASN A 60 24.26 4.92 12.92
N LEU A 61 23.16 5.47 13.46
CA LEU A 61 22.30 4.76 14.40
C LEU A 61 21.68 3.50 13.74
N THR A 62 21.28 3.61 12.47
CA THR A 62 20.65 2.50 11.76
C THR A 62 21.61 1.34 11.56
N ILE A 63 22.80 1.60 11.02
CA ILE A 63 23.77 0.54 10.67
C ILE A 63 24.41 -0.08 11.91
N THR A 64 24.71 0.72 12.94
CA THR A 64 25.41 0.22 14.14
C THR A 64 24.48 -0.47 15.14
N THR A 65 23.22 -0.05 15.21
CA THR A 65 22.32 -0.46 16.30
C THR A 65 21.01 -1.03 15.79
N ILE A 66 20.24 -0.28 15.01
CA ILE A 66 18.84 -0.65 14.69
C ILE A 66 18.79 -1.89 13.80
N LEU A 67 19.51 -1.87 12.67
CA LEU A 67 19.49 -2.96 11.70
C LEU A 67 19.98 -4.29 12.30
N PRO A 68 21.13 -4.37 12.99
CA PRO A 68 21.55 -5.61 13.66
C PRO A 68 20.50 -6.14 14.64
N ASN A 69 19.86 -5.27 15.42
CA ASN A 69 18.84 -5.66 16.38
C ASN A 69 17.55 -6.17 15.71
N GLU A 70 17.09 -5.50 14.65
CA GLU A 70 15.89 -5.92 13.90
C GLU A 70 16.16 -7.25 13.15
N LEU A 71 17.35 -7.44 12.57
CA LEU A 71 17.72 -8.73 11.94
C LEU A 71 17.91 -9.85 12.96
N ASN A 72 18.34 -9.54 14.19
CA ASN A 72 18.47 -10.57 15.23
C ASN A 72 17.09 -11.04 15.72
N SER A 73 16.16 -10.10 15.92
CA SER A 73 14.84 -10.35 16.51
C SER A 73 13.77 -10.78 15.50
N ASN A 74 13.91 -10.43 14.22
CA ASN A 74 12.97 -10.78 13.16
C ASN A 74 13.60 -11.76 12.15
N LYS A 75 13.26 -13.05 12.29
CA LYS A 75 13.79 -14.14 11.45
C LYS A 75 13.42 -13.95 9.97
N GLU A 76 12.21 -13.50 9.69
CA GLU A 76 11.73 -13.29 8.32
C GLU A 76 12.48 -12.14 7.65
N PHE A 77 12.56 -10.98 8.32
CA PHE A 77 13.36 -9.85 7.82
C PHE A 77 14.82 -10.26 7.58
N ARG A 78 15.43 -11.00 8.52
CA ARG A 78 16.80 -11.50 8.34
C ARG A 78 16.95 -12.40 7.11
N THR A 79 15.99 -13.30 6.89
CA THR A 79 16.02 -14.24 5.77
C THR A 79 16.00 -13.47 4.45
N PHE A 80 15.04 -12.56 4.27
CA PHE A 80 14.93 -11.75 3.06
C PHE A 80 16.09 -10.78 2.87
N TRP A 81 16.59 -10.17 3.95
CA TRP A 81 17.75 -9.29 3.90
C TRP A 81 19.02 -10.01 3.43
N ASN A 82 19.21 -11.26 3.87
CA ASN A 82 20.39 -12.05 3.56
C ASN A 82 20.33 -12.74 2.18
N MET A 83 19.20 -12.68 1.46
CA MET A 83 19.15 -13.09 0.05
C MET A 83 20.04 -12.21 -0.83
N PHE A 84 20.35 -11.00 -0.39
CA PHE A 84 21.18 -10.05 -1.13
C PHE A 84 22.44 -9.67 -0.35
N ASN A 85 23.60 -9.96 -0.93
CA ASN A 85 24.89 -9.53 -0.38
C ASN A 85 25.40 -8.25 -1.08
N ILE A 86 24.64 -7.15 -0.95
CA ILE A 86 24.95 -5.86 -1.61
C ILE A 86 25.53 -4.87 -0.59
N PRO A 87 26.79 -4.41 -0.72
CA PRO A 87 27.40 -3.52 0.28
C PRO A 87 26.68 -2.18 0.47
N ASP A 88 26.11 -1.61 -0.60
CA ASP A 88 25.24 -0.42 -0.48
C ASP A 88 23.90 -0.82 0.16
N TYR A 89 23.72 -0.46 1.43
CA TYR A 89 22.50 -0.74 2.17
C TYR A 89 21.25 -0.08 1.58
N TYR A 90 21.39 1.05 0.87
CA TYR A 90 20.27 1.68 0.19
C TYR A 90 19.80 0.83 -0.99
N GLU A 91 20.74 0.38 -1.84
CA GLU A 91 20.45 -0.53 -2.94
C GLU A 91 19.91 -1.87 -2.44
N ARG A 92 20.51 -2.44 -1.38
CA ARG A 92 20.05 -3.68 -0.76
C ARG A 92 18.60 -3.56 -0.29
N SER A 93 18.23 -2.44 0.34
CA SER A 93 16.85 -2.22 0.79
C SER A 93 15.85 -2.19 -0.37
N ILE A 94 16.23 -1.60 -1.51
CA ILE A 94 15.39 -1.58 -2.72
C ILE A 94 15.22 -3.00 -3.29
N LYS A 95 16.29 -3.80 -3.33
CA LYS A 95 16.23 -5.21 -3.75
C LYS A 95 15.31 -6.02 -2.85
N VAL A 96 15.46 -5.90 -1.54
CA VAL A 96 14.60 -6.58 -0.56
C VAL A 96 13.14 -6.15 -0.74
N TYR A 97 12.88 -4.86 -0.96
CA TYR A 97 11.51 -4.36 -1.18
C TYR A 97 10.89 -4.89 -2.48
N THR A 98 11.68 -5.17 -3.52
CA THR A 98 11.14 -5.53 -4.85
C THR A 98 11.05 -7.03 -5.12
N ASP A 99 11.78 -7.86 -4.38
CA ASP A 99 11.91 -9.31 -4.66
C ASP A 99 11.34 -10.21 -3.56
N THR A 100 10.71 -9.64 -2.54
CA THR A 100 10.27 -10.40 -1.37
C THR A 100 8.92 -9.94 -0.90
N GLU A 101 8.17 -10.82 -0.24
CA GLU A 101 6.87 -10.50 0.37
C GLU A 101 6.95 -9.42 1.47
N LEU A 102 8.16 -9.05 1.89
CA LEU A 102 8.41 -8.05 2.92
C LEU A 102 7.86 -6.66 2.56
N TYR A 103 7.69 -6.35 1.27
CA TYR A 103 7.07 -5.10 0.82
C TYR A 103 5.64 -4.95 1.38
N ALA A 104 4.87 -6.04 1.40
CA ALA A 104 3.49 -6.03 1.87
C ALA A 104 3.43 -5.80 3.38
N GLU A 105 4.28 -6.49 4.14
CA GLU A 105 4.35 -6.31 5.59
C GLU A 105 4.86 -4.91 5.97
N LEU A 106 5.94 -4.44 5.32
CA LEU A 106 6.45 -3.09 5.51
C LEU A 106 5.35 -2.07 5.23
N ASN A 107 4.69 -2.15 4.09
CA ASN A 107 3.64 -1.20 3.71
C ASN A 107 2.45 -1.22 4.68
N ASN A 108 2.07 -2.39 5.19
CA ASN A 108 1.03 -2.51 6.22
C ASN A 108 1.44 -1.83 7.53
N LYS A 109 2.68 -2.04 7.98
CA LYS A 109 3.21 -1.38 9.19
C LYS A 109 3.36 0.13 8.98
N VAL A 110 3.81 0.56 7.80
CA VAL A 110 3.98 1.99 7.48
C VAL A 110 2.63 2.69 7.50
N ARG A 111 1.58 2.12 6.90
CA ARG A 111 0.24 2.74 6.78
C ARG A 111 -0.39 3.19 8.09
N SER A 112 -0.09 2.52 9.20
CA SER A 112 -0.74 2.74 10.51
C SER A 112 0.23 2.89 11.69
N GLY A 113 1.53 2.83 11.41
CA GLY A 113 2.55 2.62 12.44
C GLY A 113 2.99 3.88 13.20
N ARG A 114 2.50 5.08 12.86
CA ARG A 114 3.02 6.34 13.43
C ARG A 114 2.96 6.37 14.95
N LYS A 115 1.81 6.01 15.53
CA LYS A 115 1.60 6.04 16.99
C LYS A 115 2.50 5.05 17.71
N SER A 116 2.75 3.88 17.10
CA SER A 116 3.58 2.81 17.66
C SER A 116 5.04 2.85 17.18
N TYR A 117 5.46 3.89 16.45
CA TYR A 117 6.73 3.90 15.73
C TYR A 117 7.93 3.60 16.62
N LYS A 118 7.97 4.12 17.84
CA LYS A 118 9.09 3.89 18.77
C LYS A 118 9.11 2.48 19.36
N HIS A 119 7.96 1.82 19.50
CA HIS A 119 7.82 0.60 20.31
C HIS A 119 7.54 -0.65 19.47
N ASN A 120 6.56 -0.63 18.57
CA ASN A 120 6.06 -1.83 17.86
C ASN A 120 6.21 -1.77 16.34
N PHE A 121 7.07 -0.87 15.84
CA PHE A 121 7.44 -0.81 14.43
C PHE A 121 8.81 -1.45 14.25
N ASN A 122 8.88 -2.72 13.87
CA ASN A 122 10.12 -3.51 13.81
C ASN A 122 10.78 -3.46 12.41
N TYR A 123 10.60 -2.35 11.71
CA TYR A 123 11.14 -2.08 10.37
C TYR A 123 11.76 -0.68 10.28
N LYS A 124 12.26 -0.14 11.39
CA LYS A 124 12.83 1.21 11.46
C LYS A 124 14.02 1.34 10.53
N ALA A 125 14.91 0.33 10.52
CA ALA A 125 16.07 0.32 9.64
C ALA A 125 15.64 0.23 8.18
N PHE A 126 14.70 -0.67 7.88
CA PHE A 126 14.23 -0.86 6.50
C PHE A 126 13.56 0.41 5.97
N HIS A 127 12.67 1.03 6.74
CA HIS A 127 12.01 2.29 6.38
C HIS A 127 13.03 3.42 6.13
N PHE A 128 14.04 3.56 7.00
CA PHE A 128 15.08 4.58 6.83
C PHE A 128 15.89 4.36 5.55
N LEU A 129 16.42 3.15 5.36
CA LEU A 129 17.28 2.82 4.22
C LEU A 129 16.51 2.94 2.90
N LEU A 130 15.26 2.48 2.86
CA LEU A 130 14.42 2.58 1.66
C LEU A 130 14.06 4.04 1.35
N THR A 131 13.69 4.83 2.36
CA THR A 131 13.43 6.27 2.21
C THR A 131 14.64 6.99 1.64
N ARG A 132 15.84 6.75 2.19
CA ARG A 132 17.08 7.34 1.68
C ARG A 132 17.43 6.84 0.27
N GLY A 133 17.21 5.55 0.00
CA GLY A 133 17.39 4.96 -1.32
C GLY A 133 16.55 5.65 -2.39
N ILE A 134 15.30 5.99 -2.08
CA ILE A 134 14.41 6.77 -2.94
C ILE A 134 14.92 8.20 -3.09
N GLN A 135 15.26 8.88 -2.00
CA GLN A 135 15.70 10.28 -2.04
C GLN A 135 16.97 10.48 -2.88
N ILE A 136 17.94 9.56 -2.78
CA ILE A 136 19.18 9.59 -3.58
C ILE A 136 18.90 9.36 -5.06
N ARG A 137 17.87 8.56 -5.39
CA ARG A 137 17.54 8.12 -6.76
C ARG A 137 16.28 8.80 -7.32
N LYS A 138 15.88 9.92 -6.72
CA LYS A 138 14.69 10.68 -7.11
C LYS A 138 14.76 11.05 -8.59
N VAL A 139 13.63 11.01 -9.28
CA VAL A 139 13.53 11.52 -10.65
C VAL A 139 13.95 13.00 -10.73
N ASN A 140 14.69 13.37 -11.77
CA ASN A 140 15.18 14.73 -11.98
C ASN A 140 14.06 15.72 -12.34
N LYS A 141 13.03 15.23 -13.03
CA LYS A 141 11.83 15.96 -13.41
C LYS A 141 10.62 15.13 -13.01
N CYS A 142 9.52 15.81 -12.69
CA CYS A 142 8.27 15.11 -12.41
C CYS A 142 7.90 14.23 -13.61
N THR A 143 7.51 12.99 -13.34
CA THR A 143 7.36 11.93 -14.34
C THR A 143 6.00 11.28 -14.21
N ASP A 144 5.36 10.99 -15.35
CA ASP A 144 4.11 10.24 -15.39
C ASP A 144 4.39 8.75 -15.17
N VAL A 145 3.68 8.17 -14.21
CA VAL A 145 3.76 6.77 -13.83
C VAL A 145 2.37 6.21 -13.57
N PHE A 146 2.25 4.90 -13.61
CA PHE A 146 0.98 4.20 -13.57
C PHE A 146 1.00 3.13 -12.48
N ARG A 147 -0.05 3.08 -11.68
CA ARG A 147 -0.23 2.05 -10.65
C ARG A 147 -1.57 1.37 -10.85
N ARG A 148 -1.59 0.05 -10.68
CA ARG A 148 -2.79 -0.79 -10.71
C ARG A 148 -2.89 -1.57 -9.42
N THR A 149 -4.10 -1.86 -8.98
CA THR A 149 -4.33 -2.67 -7.78
C THR A 149 -5.71 -3.34 -7.83
N GLY A 150 -5.81 -4.54 -7.26
CA GLY A 150 -7.09 -5.20 -6.96
C GLY A 150 -7.84 -4.59 -5.77
N ASN A 151 -7.26 -3.63 -5.05
CA ASN A 151 -7.91 -2.97 -3.94
C ASN A 151 -8.88 -1.89 -4.42
N HIS A 152 -10.05 -1.80 -3.80
CA HIS A 152 -10.99 -0.70 -4.03
C HIS A 152 -10.64 0.51 -3.17
N TYR A 153 -10.63 1.68 -3.80
CA TYR A 153 -10.45 2.95 -3.11
C TYR A 153 -11.72 3.79 -3.18
N VAL A 154 -11.97 4.58 -2.15
CA VAL A 154 -13.02 5.59 -2.15
C VAL A 154 -12.47 6.91 -1.67
N THR A 155 -13.05 7.98 -2.18
CA THR A 155 -12.81 9.33 -1.67
C THR A 155 -14.15 10.02 -1.45
N LYS A 156 -14.25 10.80 -0.37
CA LYS A 156 -15.45 11.57 -0.06
C LYS A 156 -15.46 12.94 -0.75
N VAL A 157 -14.32 13.44 -1.23
CA VAL A 157 -14.15 14.77 -1.84
C VAL A 157 -12.95 14.77 -2.79
N LEU A 158 -12.97 15.56 -3.87
CA LEU A 158 -11.76 15.90 -4.63
C LEU A 158 -10.81 16.73 -3.74
N ARG A 159 -9.91 16.05 -3.02
CA ARG A 159 -8.96 16.61 -2.04
C ARG A 159 -7.54 16.12 -2.31
N GLU A 160 -6.58 16.72 -1.60
CA GLU A 160 -5.23 16.18 -1.50
C GLU A 160 -5.23 14.81 -0.81
N MET A 161 -4.31 13.95 -1.20
CA MET A 161 -4.07 12.64 -0.62
C MET A 161 -2.58 12.34 -0.50
N ARG A 162 -2.25 11.33 0.31
CA ARG A 162 -0.96 10.63 0.30
C ARG A 162 -1.23 9.14 0.29
N PHE A 163 -0.35 8.35 -0.34
CA PHE A 163 -0.49 6.89 -0.26
C PHE A 163 -0.28 6.38 1.18
N GLY A 164 0.51 7.10 1.99
CA GLY A 164 0.74 6.72 3.39
C GLY A 164 1.58 5.45 3.55
N GLN A 165 2.22 5.01 2.48
CA GLN A 165 3.09 3.85 2.40
C GLN A 165 4.00 4.05 1.19
N PHE A 166 4.99 3.17 1.02
CA PHE A 166 5.70 3.13 -0.25
C PHE A 166 4.73 2.62 -1.33
N ALA A 167 4.67 3.34 -2.45
CA ALA A 167 3.75 3.04 -3.53
C ALA A 167 4.53 2.71 -4.80
N SER A 168 4.58 1.42 -5.14
CA SER A 168 5.11 0.96 -6.42
C SER A 168 4.21 1.42 -7.56
N SER A 169 4.84 1.89 -8.62
CA SER A 169 4.22 2.31 -9.88
C SER A 169 5.15 1.96 -11.03
N SER A 170 4.71 2.10 -12.27
CA SER A 170 5.44 1.74 -13.47
C SER A 170 5.50 2.90 -14.45
N LEU A 171 6.58 3.03 -15.21
CA LEU A 171 6.62 3.90 -16.40
C LEU A 171 5.69 3.41 -17.53
N THR A 172 5.10 2.22 -17.39
CA THR A 172 4.18 1.62 -18.37
C THR A 172 2.77 1.53 -17.81
N LYS A 173 1.75 1.68 -18.67
CA LYS A 173 0.33 1.72 -18.27
C LYS A 173 -0.22 0.39 -17.76
N ASN A 174 0.26 -0.72 -18.31
CA ASN A 174 -0.31 -2.04 -18.09
C ASN A 174 0.76 -3.00 -17.58
N PRO A 175 1.33 -2.76 -16.39
CA PRO A 175 2.17 -3.77 -15.77
C PRO A 175 1.32 -5.01 -15.47
N ASN A 176 1.83 -6.19 -15.80
CA ASN A 176 1.08 -7.46 -15.69
C ASN A 176 0.84 -7.82 -14.22
N GLY A 177 -0.30 -8.44 -13.90
CA GLY A 177 -0.49 -9.15 -12.62
C GLY A 177 -0.92 -8.32 -11.40
N PHE A 178 -1.26 -7.04 -11.55
CA PHE A 178 -1.57 -6.15 -10.40
C PHE A 178 -3.07 -5.87 -10.18
N GLY A 179 -3.98 -6.38 -11.03
CA GLY A 179 -5.43 -6.13 -10.94
C GLY A 179 -5.91 -4.87 -11.66
N ASN A 180 -7.19 -4.53 -11.51
CA ASN A 180 -7.88 -3.46 -12.24
C ASN A 180 -9.02 -2.78 -11.47
N ALA A 181 -9.22 -3.09 -10.19
CA ALA A 181 -10.27 -2.48 -9.36
C ALA A 181 -10.03 -0.99 -9.14
N SER A 182 -8.78 -0.58 -8.94
CA SER A 182 -8.38 0.83 -8.92
C SER A 182 -7.05 1.03 -9.64
N CYS A 183 -7.00 2.08 -10.44
CA CYS A 183 -5.82 2.48 -11.19
C CYS A 183 -5.50 3.94 -10.95
N PHE A 184 -4.22 4.28 -11.04
CA PHE A 184 -3.73 5.62 -10.81
C PHE A 184 -2.81 6.02 -11.95
N LYS A 185 -3.12 7.16 -12.58
CA LYS A 185 -2.20 7.91 -13.44
C LYS A 185 -1.60 9.03 -12.60
N ILE A 186 -0.30 8.95 -12.34
CA ILE A 186 0.35 9.74 -11.31
C ILE A 186 1.47 10.55 -11.94
N LYS A 187 1.45 11.86 -11.74
CA LYS A 187 2.61 12.71 -12.01
C LYS A 187 3.39 12.91 -10.72
N THR A 188 4.41 12.08 -10.49
CA THR A 188 5.25 12.10 -9.27
C THR A 188 6.49 12.96 -9.47
N CYS A 189 6.87 13.73 -8.45
CA CYS A 189 8.09 14.53 -8.40
C CYS A 189 9.11 14.01 -7.38
N PHE A 190 8.70 13.06 -6.53
CA PHE A 190 9.52 12.49 -5.45
C PHE A 190 9.75 10.98 -5.56
N GLY A 191 9.13 10.32 -6.54
CA GLY A 191 9.41 8.92 -6.86
C GLY A 191 10.85 8.72 -7.34
N ALA A 192 11.36 7.50 -7.12
CA ALA A 192 12.65 7.07 -7.61
C ALA A 192 12.49 6.06 -8.73
N ASN A 193 13.15 6.29 -9.86
CA ASN A 193 13.23 5.28 -10.91
C ASN A 193 14.21 4.19 -10.48
N ILE A 194 13.67 3.05 -10.06
CA ILE A 194 14.43 1.91 -9.56
C ILE A 194 14.49 0.78 -10.58
N SER A 195 14.10 1.01 -11.84
CA SER A 195 14.04 -0.05 -12.88
C SER A 195 15.35 -0.80 -13.09
N ASN A 196 16.49 -0.16 -12.82
CA ASN A 196 17.82 -0.76 -12.98
C ASN A 196 18.26 -1.58 -11.76
N ILE A 197 17.58 -1.41 -10.63
CA ILE A 197 17.88 -2.05 -9.35
C ILE A 197 16.84 -3.11 -9.03
N SER A 198 15.55 -2.84 -9.28
CA SER A 198 14.46 -3.80 -9.08
C SER A 198 14.78 -5.13 -9.76
N VAL A 199 14.35 -6.23 -9.14
CA VAL A 199 14.55 -7.56 -9.70
C VAL A 199 13.75 -7.72 -11.00
N PHE A 200 12.56 -7.12 -11.06
CA PHE A 200 11.70 -7.15 -12.24
C PHE A 200 11.92 -5.92 -13.13
N LYS A 201 13.08 -5.86 -13.81
CA LYS A 201 13.45 -4.73 -14.70
C LYS A 201 12.40 -4.38 -15.77
N HIS A 202 11.58 -5.35 -16.17
CA HIS A 202 10.52 -5.18 -17.16
C HIS A 202 9.31 -4.39 -16.63
N GLU A 203 9.11 -4.35 -15.30
CA GLU A 203 8.05 -3.54 -14.67
C GLU A 203 8.34 -2.04 -14.74
N LYS A 204 9.59 -1.65 -15.05
CA LYS A 204 10.00 -0.24 -15.14
C LYS A 204 9.57 0.56 -13.90
N GLU A 205 9.83 -0.03 -12.73
CA GLU A 205 9.29 0.44 -11.47
C GLU A 205 9.80 1.82 -11.08
N VAL A 206 8.87 2.68 -10.69
CA VAL A 206 9.11 3.94 -9.99
C VAL A 206 8.47 3.83 -8.61
N LEU A 207 9.30 3.95 -7.57
CA LEU A 207 8.85 3.81 -6.19
C LEU A 207 8.60 5.18 -5.57
N ILE A 208 7.35 5.42 -5.15
CA ILE A 208 6.91 6.69 -4.58
C ILE A 208 7.01 6.63 -3.05
N PRO A 209 7.59 7.65 -2.39
CA PRO A 209 7.73 7.66 -0.93
C PRO A 209 6.41 8.00 -0.20
N PRO A 210 6.27 7.61 1.09
CA PRO A 210 5.02 7.79 1.85
C PRO A 210 4.58 9.25 2.06
N TYR A 211 5.51 10.20 1.95
CA TYR A 211 5.32 11.61 2.26
C TYR A 211 4.92 12.48 1.05
N GLU A 212 4.94 11.94 -0.18
CA GLU A 212 4.53 12.72 -1.35
C GLU A 212 3.01 12.97 -1.31
N LYS A 213 2.64 14.25 -1.47
CA LYS A 213 1.25 14.68 -1.59
C LYS A 213 0.82 14.72 -3.03
N PHE A 214 -0.42 14.37 -3.26
CA PHE A 214 -1.04 14.45 -4.57
C PHE A 214 -2.39 15.15 -4.50
N LYS A 215 -2.66 16.03 -5.45
CA LYS A 215 -4.00 16.51 -5.74
C LYS A 215 -4.69 15.50 -6.67
N ILE A 216 -5.89 15.06 -6.31
CA ILE A 216 -6.75 14.29 -7.22
C ILE A 216 -7.37 15.27 -8.22
N THR A 217 -6.97 15.18 -9.49
CA THR A 217 -7.41 16.09 -10.56
C THR A 217 -8.55 15.51 -11.39
N ASN A 218 -8.66 14.18 -11.48
CA ASN A 218 -9.77 13.51 -12.16
C ASN A 218 -10.08 12.15 -11.53
N ILE A 219 -11.35 11.72 -11.66
CA ILE A 219 -11.81 10.38 -11.30
C ILE A 219 -12.75 9.89 -12.39
N GLU A 220 -12.39 8.80 -13.05
CA GLU A 220 -13.15 8.19 -14.14
C GLU A 220 -13.58 6.78 -13.76
N LYS A 221 -14.87 6.46 -13.91
CA LYS A 221 -15.37 5.09 -13.75
C LYS A 221 -15.35 4.37 -15.10
N ASN A 222 -15.03 3.08 -15.09
CA ASN A 222 -14.95 2.22 -16.27
C ASN A 222 -14.07 2.83 -17.38
N SER A 223 -12.85 3.24 -17.00
CA SER A 223 -11.95 3.92 -17.93
C SER A 223 -11.25 2.94 -18.88
N ASN A 224 -11.27 3.26 -20.17
CA ASN A 224 -10.58 2.51 -21.22
C ASN A 224 -9.07 2.81 -21.30
N GLU A 225 -8.55 3.89 -20.68
CA GLU A 225 -7.13 4.26 -20.79
C GLU A 225 -6.21 3.18 -20.19
N MET A 226 -6.70 2.48 -19.16
CA MET A 226 -6.02 1.37 -18.48
C MET A 226 -6.96 0.15 -18.28
N ASN A 227 -8.19 0.18 -18.79
CA ASN A 227 -9.21 -0.86 -18.54
C ASN A 227 -9.40 -1.13 -17.04
N CYS A 228 -9.76 -0.08 -16.29
CA CYS A 228 -9.93 -0.14 -14.85
C CYS A 228 -11.33 0.28 -14.43
N GLU A 229 -11.84 -0.32 -13.35
CA GLU A 229 -13.15 0.03 -12.80
C GLU A 229 -13.19 1.48 -12.34
N VAL A 230 -12.11 1.96 -11.72
CA VAL A 230 -11.91 3.38 -11.40
C VAL A 230 -10.49 3.80 -11.72
N LEU A 231 -10.33 4.90 -12.44
CA LEU A 231 -9.05 5.56 -12.73
C LEU A 231 -9.00 6.90 -11.99
N TYR A 232 -7.96 7.08 -11.18
CA TYR A 232 -7.63 8.33 -10.51
C TYR A 232 -6.46 9.01 -11.22
N THR A 233 -6.60 10.31 -11.52
CA THR A 233 -5.49 11.12 -12.00
C THR A 233 -4.95 11.97 -10.84
N LEU A 234 -3.66 11.83 -10.58
CA LEU A 234 -2.96 12.43 -9.45
C LEU A 234 -1.83 13.34 -9.94
N GLU A 235 -1.77 14.55 -9.42
CA GLU A 235 -0.64 15.47 -9.63
C GLU A 235 0.08 15.76 -8.33
N SER A 236 1.40 15.62 -8.30
CA SER A 236 2.21 15.97 -7.13
C SER A 236 1.95 17.40 -6.70
N SER A 237 1.58 17.59 -5.43
CA SER A 237 1.32 18.90 -4.81
C SER A 237 2.31 19.21 -3.69
N GLY A 238 3.47 18.54 -3.71
CA GLY A 238 4.56 18.73 -2.76
C GLY A 238 4.72 17.56 -1.78
N ARG A 239 5.17 17.87 -0.57
CA ARG A 239 5.42 16.89 0.49
C ARG A 239 4.69 17.29 1.76
N CYS A 240 4.33 16.32 2.56
CA CYS A 240 3.86 16.51 3.92
C CYS A 240 4.31 15.32 4.72
N SER A 241 4.91 15.59 5.87
CA SER A 241 5.26 14.58 6.85
C SER A 241 5.03 15.11 8.25
N GLU A 242 4.40 14.25 9.06
CA GLU A 242 4.14 14.46 10.47
C GLU A 242 5.31 13.99 11.36
N MET A 243 6.36 13.43 10.73
CA MET A 243 7.53 12.87 11.38
C MET A 243 8.81 13.46 10.78
N ASN A 244 9.77 13.82 11.64
CA ASN A 244 11.13 14.08 11.19
C ASN A 244 12.11 13.64 12.26
N CYS A 245 13.05 12.75 11.90
CA CYS A 245 14.12 12.29 12.77
C CYS A 245 13.61 11.73 14.11
N LYS A 246 12.48 11.01 14.09
CA LYS A 246 11.70 10.70 15.30
C LYS A 246 12.47 9.88 16.34
N LEU A 247 13.44 9.07 15.92
CA LEU A 247 14.28 8.28 16.81
C LEU A 247 15.38 9.09 17.50
N LEU A 248 15.78 10.22 16.93
CA LEU A 248 16.82 11.11 17.48
C LEU A 248 16.26 12.18 18.43
N ASN A 249 14.94 12.18 18.68
CA ASN A 249 14.26 13.12 19.59
C ASN A 249 14.54 14.63 19.30
N ARG A 250 14.88 14.99 18.06
CA ARG A 250 15.16 16.38 17.66
C ARG A 250 13.87 17.22 17.65
N LYS A 251 14.00 18.54 17.90
CA LYS A 251 12.87 19.50 17.80
C LYS A 251 12.28 19.44 16.38
N LYS A 252 10.95 19.33 16.30
CA LYS A 252 10.19 19.09 15.07
C LYS A 252 10.30 20.27 14.09
N LYS A 253 10.77 20.00 12.87
CA LYS A 253 10.31 20.72 11.67
C LYS A 253 9.39 19.75 10.92
N MET A 254 8.08 19.93 11.06
CA MET A 254 7.10 19.14 10.33
C MET A 254 6.89 19.75 8.94
N CYS A 255 6.86 18.92 7.91
CA CYS A 255 6.82 19.37 6.51
C CYS A 255 5.38 19.59 6.00
N CYS A 256 4.35 19.32 6.82
CA CYS A 256 2.95 19.56 6.43
C CYS A 256 2.53 21.04 6.52
N ILE A 257 3.37 21.87 7.15
CA ILE A 257 3.23 23.32 7.25
C ILE A 257 4.59 23.90 6.80
N CYS A 258 4.76 24.13 5.50
CA CYS A 258 5.90 24.85 4.95
C CYS A 258 5.37 25.93 4.00
#